data_AF-A0A3D4D4G8-F1
#
_entry.id   AF-A0A3D4D4G8-F1
#
_cell.length_a   1.000
_cell.length_b   1.000
_cell.length_c   1.000
_cell.angle_alpha   90.00
_cell.angle_beta   90.00
_cell.angle_gamma   90.00
#
_symmetry.space_group_name_H-M   'P 1'
#
loop_
_entity.id
_entity.type
_entity.pdbx_description
1 polymer ?
#
loop_
_entity_poly.entity_id
_entity_poly.type
_entity_poly.pdbx_seq_one_letter_code
_entity_poly.pdbx_strand_id
1 'polypeptide(L)'
;NADKEISGAKHPQIRLFNVPGHVRNAEPMDDPRGQWQICSPQTISGFTAVGYSFGRELQKSLKVPIGLVGTNWGGTRIEPWTPPVGFKSVPDLKDYVENLDAIEAAKKSGGSRPRPKGGAVEIFNGMVAPLVPLSVRGAIWYQGESNAGDGLRYEYLKEALVNGWRSVFENDKLSFYWVQLANFQGPNANPAGGGWGPVREGQRRALRVPGTGMAVIIDIGDARDIHPRNKQDVGKRLALWALAKDYGKNIVYSGPLYKSMKKEGDTIRISFDHAGSGLITGRKEGLNPVMEVGGGQLGHFAIQGADDQWHWANAKIDGETVVVWKEGLKNPKHVRFGYESNPATINLYNKEGIPASPFTTD
;
A
#
# COMPACT_ATOMS: atom_id res chain seq x y z
N ASN A 1 2.69 22.28 -1.59
CA ASN A 1 1.96 23.20 -2.49
C ASN A 1 0.47 23.28 -2.12
N ALA A 2 0.13 23.29 -0.82
CA ALA A 2 -1.25 23.13 -0.35
C ALA A 2 -2.17 24.27 -0.82
N ASP A 3 -1.76 25.52 -0.66
CA ASP A 3 -2.58 26.69 -1.04
C ASP A 3 -2.97 26.69 -2.52
N LYS A 4 -2.06 26.25 -3.39
CA LYS A 4 -2.31 26.10 -4.83
C LYS A 4 -3.33 24.99 -5.12
N GLU A 5 -3.25 23.86 -4.41
CA GLU A 5 -4.23 22.77 -4.56
C GLU A 5 -5.61 23.18 -4.05
N ILE A 6 -5.67 23.88 -2.91
CA ILE A 6 -6.93 24.34 -2.29
C ILE A 6 -7.61 25.37 -3.19
N SER A 7 -6.89 26.43 -3.59
CA SER A 7 -7.45 27.48 -4.46
C SER A 7 -7.89 26.95 -5.83
N GLY A 8 -7.23 25.91 -6.32
CA GLY A 8 -7.53 25.24 -7.59
C GLY A 8 -8.63 24.18 -7.52
N ALA A 9 -9.12 23.80 -6.33
CA ALA A 9 -10.06 22.68 -6.14
C ALA A 9 -11.51 23.00 -6.59
N LYS A 10 -11.70 23.49 -7.81
CA LYS A 10 -12.99 23.89 -8.38
C LYS A 10 -13.56 22.76 -9.23
N HIS A 11 -14.00 21.67 -8.60
CA HIS A 11 -14.40 20.44 -9.28
C HIS A 11 -15.88 20.09 -8.99
N PRO A 12 -16.85 20.72 -9.66
CA PRO A 12 -18.28 20.51 -9.38
C PRO A 12 -18.80 19.12 -9.73
N GLN A 13 -18.00 18.28 -10.39
CA GLN A 13 -18.30 16.87 -10.69
C GLN A 13 -17.68 15.91 -9.68
N ILE A 14 -17.02 16.41 -8.64
CA ILE A 14 -16.52 15.60 -7.52
C ILE A 14 -17.37 15.91 -6.29
N ARG A 15 -17.87 14.87 -5.63
CA ARG A 15 -18.58 14.94 -4.36
C ARG A 15 -17.72 14.31 -3.28
N LEU A 16 -17.63 14.98 -2.13
CA LEU A 16 -16.84 14.58 -0.98
C LEU A 16 -17.79 14.26 0.17
N PHE A 17 -17.61 13.12 0.82
CA PHE A 17 -18.27 12.76 2.06
C PHE A 17 -17.20 12.43 3.08
N ASN A 18 -17.07 13.21 4.15
CA ASN A 18 -16.13 12.89 5.22
C ASN A 18 -16.91 12.28 6.39
N VAL A 19 -16.54 11.07 6.82
CA VAL A 19 -17.11 10.47 8.03
C VAL A 19 -16.60 11.27 9.22
N PRO A 20 -17.46 11.93 10.00
CA PRO A 20 -17.03 12.80 11.07
C PRO A 20 -16.68 11.99 12.32
N GLY A 21 -15.67 12.51 13.02
CA GLY A 21 -15.21 11.95 14.27
C GLY A 21 -14.34 10.72 14.08
N HIS A 22 -13.68 10.37 15.17
CA HIS A 22 -12.82 9.19 15.30
C HIS A 22 -13.49 8.26 16.29
N VAL A 23 -14.41 7.42 15.80
CA VAL A 23 -15.32 6.65 16.66
C VAL A 23 -14.95 5.19 16.66
N ARG A 24 -14.79 4.65 17.87
CA ARG A 24 -14.77 3.22 18.14
C ARG A 24 -16.12 2.83 18.72
N ASN A 25 -16.65 1.68 18.28
CA ASN A 25 -17.85 1.13 18.87
C ASN A 25 -17.76 -0.40 18.94
N ALA A 26 -18.26 -0.98 20.03
CA ALA A 26 -18.31 -2.42 20.19
C ALA A 26 -19.32 -3.07 19.24
N GLU A 27 -20.39 -2.34 18.89
CA GLU A 27 -21.42 -2.78 17.96
C GLU A 27 -21.48 -1.88 16.72
N PRO A 28 -21.89 -2.39 15.55
CA PRO A 28 -22.08 -1.59 14.34
C PRO A 28 -23.01 -0.40 14.60
N MET A 29 -22.57 0.79 14.17
CA MET A 29 -23.44 1.96 14.08
C MET A 29 -24.23 1.94 12.77
N ASP A 30 -25.33 2.68 12.71
CA ASP A 30 -26.25 2.78 11.58
C ASP A 30 -26.20 4.15 10.87
N ASP A 31 -25.72 5.20 11.54
CA ASP A 31 -25.57 6.54 10.97
C ASP A 31 -24.09 6.91 10.67
N PRO A 32 -23.72 7.16 9.39
CA PRO A 32 -22.38 7.62 9.03
C PRO A 32 -22.12 9.09 9.42
N ARG A 33 -23.13 9.86 9.84
CA ARG A 33 -23.08 11.22 10.42
C ARG A 33 -22.50 12.33 9.53
N GLY A 34 -22.08 12.02 8.31
CA GLY A 34 -21.50 12.97 7.35
C GLY A 34 -22.51 13.57 6.37
N GLN A 35 -22.05 14.53 5.57
CA GLN A 35 -22.84 15.13 4.49
C GLN A 35 -22.01 15.19 3.20
N TRP A 36 -22.68 14.99 2.07
CA TRP A 36 -22.07 15.16 0.75
C TRP A 36 -21.87 16.64 0.43
N GLN A 37 -20.65 17.00 0.07
CA GLN A 37 -20.26 18.35 -0.32
C GLN A 37 -19.69 18.38 -1.73
N ILE A 38 -19.87 19.49 -2.44
CA ILE A 38 -19.18 19.74 -3.70
C ILE A 38 -17.70 19.96 -3.41
N CYS A 39 -16.81 19.39 -4.22
CA CYS A 39 -15.38 19.72 -4.14
C CYS A 39 -15.15 21.18 -4.58
N SER A 40 -14.87 22.04 -3.60
CA SER A 40 -14.56 23.46 -3.76
C SER A 40 -13.36 23.85 -2.89
N PRO A 41 -12.77 25.04 -3.07
CA PRO A 41 -11.74 25.55 -2.17
C PRO A 41 -12.17 25.61 -0.68
N GLN A 42 -13.48 25.72 -0.41
CA GLN A 42 -14.02 25.79 0.95
C GLN A 42 -14.15 24.41 1.62
N THR A 43 -14.35 23.35 0.83
CA THR A 43 -14.65 22.01 1.35
C THR A 43 -13.45 21.07 1.30
N ILE A 44 -12.46 21.36 0.46
CA ILE A 44 -11.35 20.44 0.20
C ILE A 44 -10.34 20.32 1.35
N SER A 45 -10.15 21.39 2.13
CA SER A 45 -9.10 21.47 3.16
C SER A 45 -9.25 20.43 4.27
N GLY A 46 -10.47 19.96 4.54
CA GLY A 46 -10.75 18.91 5.53
C GLY A 46 -10.74 17.49 4.97
N PHE A 47 -10.49 17.31 3.67
CA PHE A 47 -10.55 16.02 3.00
C PHE A 47 -9.15 15.43 2.75
N THR A 48 -9.07 14.12 2.57
CA THR A 48 -7.81 13.43 2.29
C THR A 48 -7.17 13.93 0.98
N ALA A 49 -5.93 14.43 1.06
CA ALA A 49 -5.18 14.88 -0.12
C ALA A 49 -4.93 13.73 -1.13
N VAL A 50 -4.75 12.50 -0.64
CA VAL A 50 -4.58 11.32 -1.50
C VAL A 50 -5.89 10.98 -2.21
N GLY A 51 -7.00 10.93 -1.46
CA GLY A 51 -8.31 10.65 -2.04
C GLY A 51 -8.75 11.73 -3.03
N TYR A 52 -8.49 13.01 -2.73
CA TYR A 52 -8.69 14.11 -3.65
C TYR A 52 -7.89 13.94 -4.95
N SER A 53 -6.58 13.70 -4.85
CA SER A 53 -5.75 13.52 -6.05
C SER A 53 -6.19 12.31 -6.86
N PHE A 54 -6.53 11.20 -6.21
CA PHE A 54 -7.08 10.00 -6.86
C PHE A 54 -8.38 10.32 -7.63
N GLY A 55 -9.37 10.91 -6.97
CA GLY A 55 -10.66 11.20 -7.59
C GLY A 55 -10.57 12.28 -8.67
N ARG A 56 -9.64 13.24 -8.54
CA ARG A 56 -9.37 14.24 -9.58
C ARG A 56 -8.82 13.60 -10.85
N GLU A 57 -7.89 12.65 -10.74
CA GLU A 57 -7.39 11.93 -11.92
C GLU A 57 -8.47 11.05 -12.56
N LEU A 58 -9.29 10.36 -11.76
CA LEU A 58 -10.43 9.60 -12.28
C LEU A 58 -11.43 10.50 -13.00
N GLN A 59 -11.87 11.60 -12.38
CA GLN A 59 -12.84 12.52 -12.97
C GLN A 59 -12.28 13.14 -14.26
N LYS A 60 -11.00 13.50 -14.27
CA LYS A 60 -10.33 14.04 -15.46
C LYS A 60 -10.32 13.05 -16.62
N SER A 61 -10.11 11.76 -16.36
CA SER A 61 -10.01 10.71 -17.38
C SER A 61 -11.36 10.17 -17.84
N LEU A 62 -12.30 10.00 -16.91
CA LEU A 62 -13.59 9.35 -17.15
C LEU A 62 -14.70 10.32 -17.53
N LYS A 63 -14.57 11.61 -17.16
CA LYS A 63 -15.57 12.67 -17.45
C LYS A 63 -16.97 12.38 -16.90
N VAL A 64 -17.07 11.58 -15.83
CA VAL A 64 -18.31 11.30 -15.09
C VAL A 64 -18.24 11.88 -13.68
N PRO A 65 -19.37 12.06 -12.98
CA PRO A 65 -19.37 12.40 -11.57
C PRO A 65 -18.61 11.36 -10.73
N ILE A 66 -17.78 11.81 -9.78
CA ILE A 66 -17.03 10.95 -8.86
C ILE A 66 -17.42 11.28 -7.42
N GLY A 67 -17.91 10.27 -6.68
CA GLY A 67 -18.12 10.35 -5.24
C GLY A 67 -16.91 9.78 -4.49
N LEU A 68 -16.40 10.52 -3.49
CA LEU A 68 -15.31 10.09 -2.62
C LEU A 68 -15.79 10.09 -1.17
N VAL A 69 -15.64 8.95 -0.50
CA VAL A 69 -15.91 8.81 0.93
C VAL A 69 -14.58 8.75 1.68
N GLY A 70 -14.36 9.70 2.58
CA GLY A 70 -13.22 9.75 3.48
C GLY A 70 -13.59 9.12 4.82
N THR A 71 -13.01 7.96 5.11
CA THR A 71 -13.03 7.33 6.44
C THR A 71 -11.58 7.05 6.83
N ASN A 72 -11.00 7.91 7.66
CA ASN A 72 -9.58 7.88 7.95
C ASN A 72 -9.31 8.32 9.40
N TRP A 73 -8.31 7.68 10.03
CA TRP A 73 -7.89 7.99 11.39
C TRP A 73 -6.40 7.63 11.56
N GLY A 74 -5.58 8.66 11.74
CA GLY A 74 -4.13 8.52 11.91
C GLY A 74 -3.73 7.69 13.13
N GLY A 75 -2.61 6.97 13.01
CA GLY A 75 -2.04 6.14 14.09
C GLY A 75 -2.76 4.81 14.33
N THR A 76 -3.84 4.52 13.63
CA THR A 76 -4.58 3.27 13.79
C THR A 76 -3.88 2.09 13.11
N ARG A 77 -4.02 0.90 13.72
CA ARG A 77 -3.62 -0.36 13.10
C ARG A 77 -4.71 -0.85 12.14
N ILE A 78 -4.45 -1.90 11.35
CA ILE A 78 -5.42 -2.46 10.40
C ILE A 78 -6.57 -3.23 11.08
N GLU A 79 -6.30 -3.87 12.22
CA GLU A 79 -7.24 -4.78 12.86
C GLU A 79 -8.56 -4.14 13.27
N PRO A 80 -8.60 -2.92 13.85
CA PRO A 80 -9.85 -2.24 14.14
C PRO A 80 -10.75 -1.97 12.93
N TRP A 81 -10.20 -1.94 11.71
CA TRP A 81 -10.93 -1.70 10.47
C TRP A 81 -11.45 -2.98 9.80
N THR A 82 -11.06 -4.14 10.32
CA THR A 82 -11.40 -5.43 9.74
C THR A 82 -12.65 -6.00 10.45
N PRO A 83 -13.73 -6.31 9.72
CA PRO A 83 -14.90 -6.95 10.30
C PRO A 83 -14.59 -8.41 10.71
N PRO A 84 -15.37 -9.01 11.63
CA PRO A 84 -15.11 -10.37 12.13
C PRO A 84 -14.97 -11.42 11.03
N VAL A 85 -15.81 -11.34 9.99
CA VAL A 85 -15.79 -12.28 8.85
C VAL A 85 -14.47 -12.24 8.08
N GLY A 86 -13.78 -11.09 8.08
CA GLY A 86 -12.46 -10.95 7.47
C GLY A 86 -11.42 -11.85 8.13
N PHE A 87 -11.32 -11.79 9.47
CA PHE A 87 -10.40 -12.66 10.23
C PHE A 87 -10.73 -14.14 10.05
N LYS A 88 -12.02 -14.50 10.03
CA LYS A 88 -12.47 -15.89 9.82
C LYS A 88 -12.09 -16.44 8.44
N SER A 89 -11.90 -15.58 7.45
CA SER A 89 -11.52 -15.99 6.10
C SER A 89 -10.04 -16.37 5.94
N VAL A 90 -9.18 -16.10 6.93
CA VAL A 90 -7.72 -16.30 6.82
C VAL A 90 -7.22 -17.20 7.96
N PRO A 91 -6.85 -18.46 7.69
CA PRO A 91 -6.43 -19.42 8.73
C PRO A 91 -5.29 -18.94 9.64
N ASP A 92 -4.32 -18.20 9.09
CA ASP A 92 -3.19 -17.62 9.83
C ASP A 92 -3.58 -16.58 10.89
N LEU A 93 -4.85 -16.16 10.92
CA LEU A 93 -5.41 -15.18 11.87
C LEU A 93 -6.36 -15.80 12.89
N LYS A 94 -6.27 -17.12 13.13
CA LYS A 94 -7.11 -17.85 14.11
C LYS A 94 -7.08 -17.25 15.52
N ASP A 95 -5.98 -16.62 15.90
CA ASP A 95 -5.80 -15.92 17.18
C ASP A 95 -6.75 -14.73 17.35
N TYR A 96 -7.15 -14.07 16.25
CA TYR A 96 -8.20 -13.04 16.29
C TYR A 96 -9.59 -13.67 16.39
N VAL A 97 -9.83 -14.79 15.71
CA VAL A 97 -11.11 -15.51 15.77
C VAL A 97 -11.37 -16.02 17.19
N GLU A 98 -10.40 -16.71 17.80
CA GLU A 98 -10.48 -17.20 19.18
C GLU A 98 -10.71 -16.06 20.19
N ASN A 99 -10.04 -14.91 20.01
CA ASN A 99 -10.25 -13.74 20.86
C ASN A 99 -11.67 -13.17 20.72
N LEU A 100 -12.19 -13.04 19.49
CA LEU A 100 -13.55 -12.53 19.26
C LEU A 100 -14.62 -13.50 19.76
N ASP A 101 -14.44 -14.80 19.58
CA ASP A 101 -15.36 -15.83 20.08
C ASP A 101 -15.39 -15.85 21.62
N ALA A 102 -14.24 -15.64 22.28
CA ALA A 102 -14.18 -15.50 23.74
C ALA A 102 -14.93 -14.25 24.24
N ILE A 103 -14.87 -13.12 23.51
CA ILE A 103 -15.63 -11.90 23.82
C ILE A 103 -17.13 -12.18 23.74
N GLU A 104 -17.58 -12.84 22.67
CA GLU A 104 -18.98 -13.16 22.46
C GLU A 104 -19.50 -14.16 23.50
N ALA A 105 -18.70 -15.17 23.86
CA ALA A 105 -19.05 -16.11 24.93
C ALA A 105 -19.19 -15.41 26.29
N ALA A 106 -18.26 -14.51 26.64
CA ALA A 106 -18.34 -13.71 27.87
C ALA A 106 -19.54 -12.76 27.88
N LYS A 107 -19.90 -12.18 26.72
CA LYS A 107 -21.11 -11.35 26.57
C LYS A 107 -22.38 -12.15 26.87
N LYS A 108 -22.48 -13.39 26.38
CA LYS A 108 -23.63 -14.28 26.63
C LYS A 108 -23.72 -14.77 28.07
N SER A 109 -22.58 -15.06 28.71
CA SER A 109 -22.56 -15.58 30.08
C SER A 109 -22.60 -14.51 31.17
N GLY A 110 -22.52 -13.22 30.80
CA GLY A 110 -22.42 -12.11 31.76
C GLY A 110 -21.06 -12.03 32.47
N GLY A 111 -20.04 -12.72 31.95
CA GLY A 111 -18.69 -12.77 32.52
C GLY A 111 -17.83 -11.55 32.16
N SER A 112 -16.61 -11.52 32.71
CA SER A 112 -15.60 -10.52 32.37
C SER A 112 -15.17 -10.67 30.90
N ARG A 113 -15.28 -9.59 30.12
CA ARG A 113 -14.97 -9.61 28.69
C ARG A 113 -13.50 -9.28 28.47
N PRO A 114 -12.73 -10.12 27.74
CA PRO A 114 -11.40 -9.73 27.31
C PRO A 114 -11.49 -8.53 26.34
N ARG A 115 -10.40 -7.78 26.20
CA ARG A 115 -10.34 -6.71 25.20
C ARG A 115 -10.18 -7.29 23.79
N PRO A 116 -10.79 -6.68 22.75
CA PRO A 116 -10.51 -7.04 21.37
C PRO A 116 -9.01 -6.89 21.07
N LYS A 117 -8.40 -7.96 20.54
CA LYS A 117 -6.98 -7.98 20.18
C LYS A 117 -6.69 -6.90 19.16
N GLY A 118 -5.76 -5.99 19.48
CA GLY A 118 -5.43 -4.86 18.61
C GLY A 118 -6.58 -3.86 18.40
N GLY A 119 -7.65 -3.92 19.21
CA GLY A 119 -8.88 -3.15 19.00
C GLY A 119 -9.71 -3.65 17.82
N ALA A 120 -9.56 -4.93 17.43
CA ALA A 120 -10.23 -5.51 16.28
C ALA A 120 -11.71 -5.14 16.21
N VAL A 121 -12.20 -4.86 14.99
CA VAL A 121 -13.60 -4.56 14.66
C VAL A 121 -14.11 -3.18 15.15
N GLU A 122 -13.52 -2.58 16.17
CA GLU A 122 -14.10 -1.40 16.84
C GLU A 122 -14.24 -0.16 15.93
N ILE A 123 -13.28 0.09 15.04
CA ILE A 123 -13.33 1.24 14.12
C ILE A 123 -14.21 0.93 12.91
N PHE A 124 -14.18 -0.31 12.43
CA PHE A 124 -15.10 -0.79 11.40
C PHE A 124 -16.54 -0.51 11.83
N ASN A 125 -16.91 -0.94 13.04
CA ASN A 125 -18.25 -0.73 13.59
C ASN A 125 -18.64 0.74 13.70
N GLY A 126 -17.73 1.61 14.13
CA GLY A 126 -18.02 3.03 14.34
C GLY A 126 -17.98 3.91 13.08
N MET A 127 -17.23 3.50 12.06
CA MET A 127 -16.89 4.39 10.92
C MET A 127 -17.11 3.78 9.53
N VAL A 128 -17.19 2.45 9.40
CA VAL A 128 -17.33 1.75 8.10
C VAL A 128 -18.67 1.04 7.98
N ALA A 129 -19.13 0.36 9.04
CA ALA A 129 -20.42 -0.33 9.06
C ALA A 129 -21.60 0.59 8.67
N PRO A 130 -21.67 1.86 9.11
CA PRO A 130 -22.74 2.78 8.66
C PRO A 130 -22.69 3.12 7.17
N LEU A 131 -21.58 2.84 6.49
CA LEU A 131 -21.41 3.08 5.05
C LEU A 131 -21.79 1.88 4.20
N VAL A 132 -21.99 0.69 4.80
CA VAL A 132 -22.33 -0.55 4.08
C VAL A 132 -23.53 -0.41 3.13
N PRO A 133 -24.58 0.36 3.46
CA PRO A 133 -25.69 0.58 2.52
C PRO A 133 -25.32 1.34 1.23
N LEU A 134 -24.13 1.96 1.14
CA LEU A 134 -23.68 2.63 -0.07
C LEU A 134 -23.15 1.64 -1.12
N SER A 135 -23.59 1.81 -2.36
CA SER A 135 -22.95 1.14 -3.49
C SER A 135 -21.56 1.72 -3.75
N VAL A 136 -20.52 0.96 -3.41
CA VAL A 136 -19.11 1.36 -3.59
C VAL A 136 -18.45 0.58 -4.73
N ARG A 137 -17.71 1.29 -5.60
CA ARG A 137 -16.93 0.67 -6.69
C ARG A 137 -15.66 -0.01 -6.19
N GLY A 138 -15.03 0.56 -5.17
CA GLY A 138 -13.76 0.08 -4.62
C GLY A 138 -13.30 0.94 -3.46
N ALA A 139 -12.23 0.51 -2.81
CA ALA A 139 -11.59 1.18 -1.69
C ALA A 139 -10.12 1.49 -2.01
N ILE A 140 -9.65 2.65 -1.56
CA ILE A 140 -8.23 2.94 -1.46
C ILE A 140 -7.79 2.87 0.00
N TRP A 141 -6.65 2.25 0.27
CA TRP A 141 -6.16 2.00 1.62
C TRP A 141 -4.72 2.46 1.80
N TYR A 142 -4.50 3.43 2.66
CA TYR A 142 -3.16 3.90 3.00
C TYR A 142 -2.94 3.81 4.51
N GLN A 143 -2.37 2.67 4.91
CA GLN A 143 -1.97 2.38 6.27
C GLN A 143 -0.95 1.25 6.24
N GLY A 144 -0.08 1.22 7.25
CA GLY A 144 0.80 0.10 7.57
C GLY A 144 1.83 0.48 8.65
N GLU A 145 2.02 1.77 8.88
CA GLU A 145 3.00 2.36 9.80
C GLU A 145 2.85 1.79 11.22
N SER A 146 1.62 1.80 11.76
CA SER A 146 1.33 1.23 13.09
C SER A 146 1.39 -0.31 13.14
N ASN A 147 1.52 -0.97 11.98
CA ASN A 147 1.69 -2.41 11.84
C ASN A 147 3.10 -2.77 11.33
N ALA A 148 4.06 -1.84 11.31
CA ALA A 148 5.41 -2.13 10.82
C ALA A 148 6.07 -3.30 11.56
N GLY A 149 5.77 -3.46 12.85
CA GLY A 149 6.25 -4.58 13.67
C GLY A 149 5.63 -5.95 13.36
N ASP A 150 4.53 -6.02 12.59
CA ASP A 150 3.93 -7.30 12.18
C ASP A 150 4.70 -7.96 11.02
N GLY A 151 5.52 -7.18 10.29
CA GLY A 151 6.32 -7.67 9.18
C GLY A 151 5.48 -8.41 8.13
N LEU A 152 5.90 -9.62 7.77
CA LEU A 152 5.23 -10.43 6.74
C LEU A 152 3.79 -10.79 7.11
N ARG A 153 3.46 -10.92 8.40
CA ARG A 153 2.09 -11.23 8.86
C ARG A 153 1.06 -10.22 8.36
N TYR A 154 1.51 -9.02 8.00
CA TYR A 154 0.65 -7.99 7.42
C TYR A 154 -0.02 -8.41 6.11
N GLU A 155 0.53 -9.39 5.37
CA GLU A 155 -0.11 -9.93 4.17
C GLU A 155 -1.47 -10.59 4.47
N TYR A 156 -1.54 -11.33 5.57
CA TYR A 156 -2.76 -12.00 6.04
C TYR A 156 -3.76 -11.00 6.59
N LEU A 157 -3.28 -10.00 7.34
CA LEU A 157 -4.14 -8.91 7.83
C LEU A 157 -4.77 -8.11 6.69
N LYS A 158 -4.01 -7.90 5.60
CA LYS A 158 -4.51 -7.24 4.38
C LYS A 158 -5.57 -8.09 3.70
N GLU A 159 -5.32 -9.38 3.53
CA GLU A 159 -6.28 -10.34 2.96
C GLU A 159 -7.58 -10.35 3.76
N ALA A 160 -7.50 -10.41 5.08
CA ALA A 160 -8.66 -10.34 5.97
C ALA A 160 -9.45 -9.03 5.83
N LEU A 161 -8.77 -7.88 5.72
CA LEU A 161 -9.44 -6.60 5.47
C LEU A 161 -10.22 -6.63 4.15
N VAL A 162 -9.57 -7.07 3.07
CA VAL A 162 -10.17 -7.11 1.71
C VAL A 162 -11.36 -8.06 1.69
N ASN A 163 -11.19 -9.30 2.13
CA ASN A 163 -12.25 -10.31 2.15
C ASN A 163 -13.39 -9.89 3.08
N GLY A 164 -13.04 -9.32 4.24
CA GLY A 164 -14.00 -8.80 5.19
C GLY A 164 -14.90 -7.71 4.60
N TRP A 165 -14.29 -6.72 3.93
CA TRP A 165 -15.02 -5.63 3.30
C TRP A 165 -15.86 -6.12 2.12
N ARG A 166 -15.32 -7.00 1.27
CA ARG A 166 -16.10 -7.62 0.18
C ARG A 166 -17.35 -8.32 0.68
N SER A 167 -17.22 -9.08 1.78
CA SER A 167 -18.34 -9.80 2.38
C SER A 167 -19.40 -8.84 2.94
N VAL A 168 -19.02 -7.84 3.75
CA VAL A 168 -20.01 -6.94 4.38
C VAL A 168 -20.65 -5.96 3.41
N PHE A 169 -19.95 -5.55 2.35
CA PHE A 169 -20.53 -4.75 1.26
C PHE A 169 -21.26 -5.60 0.21
N GLU A 170 -21.33 -6.92 0.40
CA GLU A 170 -21.95 -7.88 -0.52
C GLU A 170 -21.44 -7.72 -1.97
N ASN A 171 -20.14 -7.48 -2.11
CA ASN A 171 -19.51 -7.16 -3.37
C ASN A 171 -18.14 -7.84 -3.49
N ASP A 172 -18.13 -9.09 -3.95
CA ASP A 172 -16.89 -9.87 -4.19
C ASP A 172 -15.96 -9.24 -5.24
N LYS A 173 -16.49 -8.33 -6.07
CA LYS A 173 -15.75 -7.60 -7.10
C LYS A 173 -15.30 -6.22 -6.64
N LEU A 174 -15.48 -5.87 -5.36
CA LEU A 174 -15.01 -4.60 -4.81
C LEU A 174 -13.48 -4.52 -4.97
N SER A 175 -13.03 -3.56 -5.76
CA SER A 175 -11.60 -3.36 -6.03
C SER A 175 -10.91 -2.74 -4.83
N PHE A 176 -9.73 -3.24 -4.48
CA PHE A 176 -8.97 -2.76 -3.31
C PHE A 176 -7.56 -2.34 -3.71
N TYR A 177 -7.27 -1.05 -3.62
CA TYR A 177 -5.95 -0.52 -3.98
C TYR A 177 -5.26 0.09 -2.76
N TRP A 178 -4.08 -0.39 -2.41
CA TRP A 178 -3.35 0.16 -1.26
C TRP A 178 -2.05 0.86 -1.64
N VAL A 179 -1.53 1.60 -0.69
CA VAL A 179 -0.24 2.28 -0.79
C VAL A 179 0.81 1.44 -0.07
N GLN A 180 1.86 1.04 -0.76
CA GLN A 180 3.04 0.45 -0.11
C GLN A 180 3.76 1.53 0.69
N LEU A 181 4.21 1.28 1.91
CA LEU A 181 4.81 2.33 2.74
C LEU A 181 6.01 3.00 2.05
N ALA A 182 6.12 4.32 2.19
CA ALA A 182 7.27 5.09 1.71
C ALA A 182 8.53 4.76 2.51
N ASN A 183 9.68 5.30 2.09
CA ASN A 183 10.89 5.31 2.89
C ASN A 183 10.73 6.22 4.13
N PHE A 184 11.26 5.77 5.28
CA PHE A 184 11.20 6.50 6.56
C PHE A 184 12.39 6.09 7.44
N GLN A 185 12.77 6.94 8.40
CA GLN A 185 13.96 6.80 9.27
C GLN A 185 15.30 7.01 8.53
N GLY A 186 16.41 6.98 9.27
CA GLY A 186 17.74 7.01 8.69
C GLY A 186 18.05 5.76 7.86
N PRO A 187 18.91 5.85 6.83
CA PRO A 187 19.44 4.67 6.13
C PRO A 187 20.12 3.71 7.11
N ASN A 188 20.06 2.41 6.84
CA ASN A 188 20.79 1.43 7.62
C ASN A 188 21.88 0.78 6.75
N ALA A 189 23.00 0.38 7.36
CA ALA A 189 24.11 -0.24 6.65
C ALA A 189 24.00 -1.77 6.55
N ASN A 190 22.90 -2.35 7.05
CA ASN A 190 22.73 -3.79 7.17
C ASN A 190 22.20 -4.37 5.85
N PRO A 191 22.97 -5.21 5.13
CA PRO A 191 22.50 -5.83 3.88
C PRO A 191 21.35 -6.83 4.07
N ALA A 192 21.17 -7.37 5.29
CA ALA A 192 19.97 -8.14 5.60
C ALA A 192 18.71 -7.24 5.67
N GLY A 193 18.87 -5.92 5.71
CA GLY A 193 17.77 -4.97 5.81
C GLY A 193 17.07 -5.04 7.17
N GLY A 194 15.74 -4.97 7.15
CA GLY A 194 14.88 -4.96 8.33
C GLY A 194 14.03 -3.70 8.43
N GLY A 195 13.56 -3.38 9.63
CA GLY A 195 12.69 -2.24 9.87
C GLY A 195 11.39 -2.34 9.06
N TRP A 196 11.16 -1.42 8.13
CA TRP A 196 9.93 -1.44 7.30
C TRP A 196 10.01 -2.37 6.07
N GLY A 197 11.17 -2.98 5.77
CA GLY A 197 11.31 -3.95 4.67
C GLY A 197 10.27 -5.09 4.73
N PRO A 198 10.15 -5.82 5.85
CA PRO A 198 9.19 -6.92 6.00
C PRO A 198 7.71 -6.52 5.81
N VAL A 199 7.28 -5.38 6.35
CA VAL A 199 5.87 -4.95 6.18
C VAL A 199 5.58 -4.53 4.73
N ARG A 200 6.54 -3.90 4.03
CA ARG A 200 6.38 -3.59 2.61
C ARG A 200 6.32 -4.86 1.76
N GLU A 201 7.11 -5.86 2.10
CA GLU A 201 7.02 -7.17 1.46
C GLU A 201 5.67 -7.83 1.73
N GLY A 202 5.15 -7.77 2.97
CA GLY A 202 3.79 -8.21 3.28
C GLY A 202 2.72 -7.48 2.46
N GLN A 203 2.87 -6.16 2.25
CA GLN A 203 2.01 -5.37 1.36
C GLN A 203 2.10 -5.83 -0.11
N ARG A 204 3.28 -6.23 -0.59
CA ARG A 204 3.47 -6.74 -1.95
C ARG A 204 2.88 -8.15 -2.10
N ARG A 205 3.17 -9.06 -1.17
CA ARG A 205 2.68 -10.46 -1.20
C ARG A 205 1.15 -10.53 -1.10
N ALA A 206 0.51 -9.56 -0.46
CA ALA A 206 -0.95 -9.45 -0.42
C ALA A 206 -1.60 -9.24 -1.81
N LEU A 207 -0.85 -8.83 -2.84
CA LEU A 207 -1.35 -8.72 -4.22
C LEU A 207 -1.80 -10.06 -4.83
N ARG A 208 -1.50 -11.20 -4.18
CA ARG A 208 -2.07 -12.50 -4.54
C ARG A 208 -3.61 -12.49 -4.49
N VAL A 209 -4.21 -11.61 -3.70
CA VAL A 209 -5.68 -11.49 -3.59
C VAL A 209 -6.22 -10.86 -4.89
N PRO A 210 -7.10 -11.54 -5.65
CA PRO A 210 -7.60 -11.01 -6.92
C PRO A 210 -8.36 -9.69 -6.77
N GLY A 211 -8.37 -8.86 -7.81
CA GLY A 211 -9.06 -7.56 -7.81
C GLY A 211 -8.38 -6.52 -6.91
N THR A 212 -7.07 -6.67 -6.67
CA THR A 212 -6.28 -5.75 -5.86
C THR A 212 -5.15 -5.09 -6.65
N GLY A 213 -4.53 -4.07 -6.07
CA GLY A 213 -3.45 -3.30 -6.66
C GLY A 213 -2.70 -2.47 -5.63
N MET A 214 -1.50 -2.00 -5.98
CA MET A 214 -0.60 -1.34 -5.04
C MET A 214 0.14 -0.16 -5.68
N ALA A 215 -0.02 1.02 -5.09
CA ALA A 215 0.81 2.18 -5.40
C ALA A 215 2.12 2.08 -4.61
N VAL A 216 3.24 1.89 -5.32
CA VAL A 216 4.58 1.93 -4.74
C VAL A 216 4.99 3.39 -4.56
N ILE A 217 5.46 3.78 -3.37
CA ILE A 217 5.85 5.17 -3.05
C ILE A 217 7.17 5.28 -2.27
N ILE A 218 8.03 4.27 -2.42
CA ILE A 218 9.33 4.17 -1.76
C ILE A 218 10.29 5.33 -2.09
N ASP A 219 10.04 6.03 -3.20
CA ASP A 219 10.83 7.12 -3.78
C ASP A 219 10.39 8.53 -3.35
N ILE A 220 9.29 8.66 -2.59
CA ILE A 220 8.69 9.97 -2.24
C ILE A 220 8.42 10.17 -0.75
N GLY A 221 9.02 9.36 0.12
CA GLY A 221 9.00 9.57 1.57
C GLY A 221 10.09 10.51 2.07
N ASP A 222 10.24 10.56 3.39
CA ASP A 222 11.17 11.45 4.09
C ASP A 222 11.78 10.71 5.28
N ALA A 223 13.10 10.83 5.47
CA ALA A 223 13.81 10.17 6.57
C ALA A 223 13.36 10.64 7.96
N ARG A 224 12.85 11.87 8.07
CA ARG A 224 12.50 12.54 9.33
C ARG A 224 11.00 12.78 9.50
N ASP A 225 10.21 12.59 8.46
CA ASP A 225 8.76 12.75 8.50
C ASP A 225 8.09 11.50 7.96
N ILE A 226 7.30 10.85 8.82
CA ILE A 226 6.55 9.65 8.46
C ILE A 226 5.45 9.94 7.43
N HIS A 227 5.12 11.22 7.20
CA HIS A 227 4.09 11.65 6.27
C HIS A 227 4.70 12.20 4.96
N PRO A 228 4.69 11.42 3.87
CA PRO A 228 5.13 11.91 2.56
C PRO A 228 4.41 13.18 2.14
N ARG A 229 5.15 14.23 1.76
CA ARG A 229 4.58 15.52 1.32
C ARG A 229 3.97 15.45 -0.08
N ASN A 230 4.51 14.59 -0.95
CA ASN A 230 3.99 14.41 -2.30
C ASN A 230 2.76 13.48 -2.31
N LYS A 231 1.61 13.97 -1.82
CA LYS A 231 0.35 13.22 -1.84
C LYS A 231 -0.27 13.08 -3.24
N GLN A 232 0.16 13.92 -4.18
CA GLN A 232 -0.34 13.88 -5.56
C GLN A 232 0.08 12.60 -6.26
N ASP A 233 1.35 12.22 -6.18
CA ASP A 233 1.82 11.01 -6.86
C ASP A 233 1.30 9.74 -6.19
N VAL A 234 1.04 9.76 -4.88
CA VAL A 234 0.32 8.68 -4.19
C VAL A 234 -1.07 8.47 -4.84
N GLY A 235 -1.87 9.54 -4.93
CA GLY A 235 -3.22 9.46 -5.49
C GLY A 235 -3.22 9.13 -6.99
N LYS A 236 -2.29 9.69 -7.77
CA LYS A 236 -2.12 9.37 -9.20
C LYS A 236 -1.78 7.90 -9.42
N ARG A 237 -0.83 7.35 -8.66
CA ARG A 237 -0.42 5.93 -8.78
C ARG A 237 -1.56 4.99 -8.43
N LEU A 238 -2.39 5.31 -7.42
CA LEU A 238 -3.62 4.57 -7.15
C LEU A 238 -4.64 4.70 -8.31
N ALA A 239 -4.78 5.88 -8.89
CA ALA A 239 -5.73 6.11 -9.98
C ALA A 239 -5.35 5.33 -11.25
N LEU A 240 -4.05 5.13 -11.52
CA LEU A 240 -3.60 4.30 -12.64
C LEU A 240 -4.14 2.86 -12.52
N TRP A 241 -4.07 2.25 -11.34
CA TRP A 241 -4.64 0.92 -11.10
C TRP A 241 -6.14 0.88 -11.39
N ALA A 242 -6.91 1.81 -10.82
CA ALA A 242 -8.35 1.88 -11.05
C ALA A 242 -8.68 2.08 -12.54
N LEU A 243 -8.01 3.02 -13.22
CA LEU A 243 -8.23 3.30 -14.64
C LEU A 243 -7.97 2.07 -15.52
N ALA A 244 -6.89 1.34 -15.26
CA ALA A 244 -6.54 0.15 -16.03
C ALA A 244 -7.44 -1.05 -15.71
N LYS A 245 -7.66 -1.33 -14.42
CA LYS A 245 -8.32 -2.57 -13.97
C LYS A 245 -9.84 -2.48 -13.91
N ASP A 246 -10.38 -1.31 -13.59
CA ASP A 246 -11.83 -1.13 -13.41
C ASP A 246 -12.50 -0.41 -14.58
N TYR A 247 -11.74 0.39 -15.34
CA TYR A 247 -12.27 1.23 -16.42
C TYR A 247 -11.65 0.94 -17.80
N GLY A 248 -10.89 -0.16 -17.91
CA GLY A 248 -10.41 -0.70 -19.19
C GLY A 248 -9.45 0.21 -19.96
N LYS A 249 -8.78 1.17 -19.30
CA LYS A 249 -7.79 2.01 -19.96
C LYS A 249 -6.52 1.20 -20.24
N ASN A 250 -6.06 1.20 -21.48
CA ASN A 250 -4.79 0.58 -21.86
C ASN A 250 -3.62 1.51 -21.51
N ILE A 251 -3.14 1.45 -20.27
CA ILE A 251 -2.06 2.27 -19.72
C ILE A 251 -1.15 1.43 -18.82
N VAL A 252 0.12 1.83 -18.67
CA VAL A 252 0.99 1.28 -17.64
C VAL A 252 0.54 1.79 -16.28
N TYR A 253 0.27 0.86 -15.36
CA TYR A 253 -0.38 1.19 -14.09
C TYR A 253 0.40 0.80 -12.83
N SER A 254 1.51 0.10 -13.00
CA SER A 254 2.39 -0.31 -11.90
C SER A 254 3.85 -0.22 -12.34
N GLY A 255 4.73 -0.06 -11.37
CA GLY A 255 6.17 -0.24 -11.55
C GLY A 255 6.55 -1.71 -11.36
N PRO A 256 7.82 -2.08 -11.58
CA PRO A 256 8.27 -3.46 -11.53
C PRO A 256 7.92 -4.13 -10.20
N LEU A 257 7.22 -5.27 -10.27
CA LEU A 257 6.92 -6.14 -9.14
C LEU A 257 7.68 -7.45 -9.32
N TYR A 258 8.39 -7.88 -8.27
CA TYR A 258 9.14 -9.14 -8.30
C TYR A 258 8.25 -10.30 -8.74
N LYS A 259 8.73 -11.05 -9.74
CA LYS A 259 8.07 -12.23 -10.30
C LYS A 259 8.83 -13.51 -9.96
N SER A 260 10.10 -13.57 -10.30
CA SER A 260 10.93 -14.76 -10.07
C SER A 260 12.41 -14.43 -10.07
N MET A 261 13.21 -15.39 -9.59
CA MET A 261 14.65 -15.37 -9.73
C MET A 261 15.16 -16.61 -10.46
N LYS A 262 16.31 -16.49 -11.11
CA LYS A 262 17.06 -17.58 -11.72
C LYS A 262 18.54 -17.44 -11.39
N LYS A 263 19.17 -18.51 -10.91
CA LYS A 263 20.61 -18.56 -10.68
C LYS A 263 21.34 -18.79 -12.01
N GLU A 264 22.36 -17.99 -12.28
CA GLU A 264 23.18 -18.04 -13.50
C GLU A 264 24.66 -18.01 -13.07
N GLY A 265 25.21 -19.18 -12.78
CA GLY A 265 26.54 -19.32 -12.16
C GLY A 265 26.59 -18.61 -10.79
N ASP A 266 27.49 -17.63 -10.68
CA ASP A 266 27.68 -16.82 -9.47
C ASP A 266 26.79 -15.56 -9.42
N THR A 267 25.79 -15.48 -10.30
CA THR A 267 24.86 -14.34 -10.36
C THR A 267 23.41 -14.79 -10.20
N ILE A 268 22.54 -13.86 -9.83
CA ILE A 268 21.10 -14.08 -9.78
C ILE A 268 20.42 -13.08 -10.71
N ARG A 269 19.63 -13.58 -11.65
CA ARG A 269 18.76 -12.80 -12.51
C ARG A 269 17.36 -12.70 -11.90
N ILE A 270 16.84 -11.48 -11.82
CA ILE A 270 15.52 -11.16 -11.30
C ILE A 270 14.61 -10.73 -12.46
N SER A 271 13.40 -11.30 -12.52
CA SER A 271 12.35 -10.90 -13.47
C SER A 271 11.19 -10.21 -12.77
N PHE A 272 10.44 -9.41 -13.53
CA PHE A 272 9.34 -8.58 -13.03
C PHE A 272 8.11 -8.73 -13.92
N ASP A 273 6.90 -8.62 -13.37
CA ASP A 273 5.68 -8.57 -14.20
C ASP A 273 5.50 -7.19 -14.86
N HIS A 274 5.68 -6.09 -14.11
CA HIS A 274 5.35 -4.74 -14.56
C HIS A 274 6.57 -3.92 -15.01
N ALA A 275 7.36 -4.48 -15.94
CA ALA A 275 8.52 -3.77 -16.51
C ALA A 275 8.13 -2.57 -17.40
N GLY A 276 6.85 -2.39 -17.74
CA GLY A 276 6.38 -1.30 -18.60
C GLY A 276 6.97 -1.40 -20.00
N SER A 277 7.41 -0.28 -20.58
CA SER A 277 8.19 -0.26 -21.84
C SER A 277 9.70 -0.49 -21.65
N GLY A 278 10.12 -0.90 -20.45
CA GLY A 278 11.49 -1.23 -20.10
C GLY A 278 11.90 -0.66 -18.75
N LEU A 279 13.01 -1.16 -18.22
CA LEU A 279 13.57 -0.71 -16.95
C LEU A 279 14.56 0.44 -17.16
N ILE A 280 14.62 1.35 -16.18
CA ILE A 280 15.60 2.43 -16.13
C ILE A 280 16.17 2.61 -14.73
N THR A 281 17.36 3.19 -14.66
CA THR A 281 17.87 3.87 -13.47
C THR A 281 17.29 5.28 -13.45
N GLY A 282 16.54 5.63 -12.42
CA GLY A 282 15.81 6.90 -12.35
C GLY A 282 16.03 7.66 -11.04
N ARG A 283 15.68 8.94 -11.04
CA ARG A 283 15.67 9.81 -9.86
C ARG A 283 14.37 10.60 -9.78
N LYS A 284 13.76 10.60 -8.61
CA LYS A 284 12.56 11.39 -8.30
C LYS A 284 12.91 12.62 -7.47
N GLU A 285 12.41 13.79 -7.86
CA GLU A 285 12.60 15.04 -7.11
C GLU A 285 11.29 15.81 -6.96
N GLY A 286 10.84 15.97 -5.72
CA GLY A 286 9.62 16.72 -5.40
C GLY A 286 8.43 16.24 -6.23
N LEU A 287 7.82 17.18 -6.98
CA LEU A 287 6.67 16.93 -7.85
C LEU A 287 7.04 16.69 -9.32
N ASN A 288 8.32 16.77 -9.69
CA ASN A 288 8.77 16.61 -11.07
C ASN A 288 8.65 15.14 -11.51
N PRO A 289 8.43 14.84 -12.81
CA PRO A 289 8.53 13.48 -13.33
C PRO A 289 9.88 12.82 -12.96
N VAL A 290 9.90 11.48 -12.93
CA VAL A 290 11.16 10.74 -12.74
C VAL A 290 12.08 11.05 -13.92
N MET A 291 13.34 11.38 -13.61
CA MET A 291 14.38 11.61 -14.61
C MET A 291 15.24 10.35 -14.73
N GLU A 292 15.45 9.89 -15.96
CA GLU A 292 16.39 8.80 -16.24
C GLU A 292 17.83 9.27 -15.98
N VAL A 293 18.63 8.40 -15.35
CA VAL A 293 20.04 8.64 -15.03
C VAL A 293 20.87 7.62 -15.82
N GLY A 294 21.38 8.05 -16.98
CA GLY A 294 22.18 7.20 -17.87
C GLY A 294 23.46 6.69 -17.21
N GLY A 295 23.78 5.40 -17.42
CA GLY A 295 24.97 4.76 -16.84
C GLY A 295 24.93 4.59 -15.32
N GLY A 296 23.78 4.82 -14.68
CA GLY A 296 23.61 4.67 -13.24
C GLY A 296 23.80 3.21 -12.78
N GLN A 297 24.54 3.00 -11.70
CA GLN A 297 24.55 1.70 -11.01
C GLN A 297 23.28 1.56 -10.17
N LEU A 298 22.64 0.38 -10.22
CA LEU A 298 21.49 0.12 -9.36
C LEU A 298 21.93 0.03 -7.89
N GLY A 299 21.21 0.73 -7.03
CA GLY A 299 21.43 0.73 -5.58
C GLY A 299 20.50 -0.21 -4.83
N HIS A 300 20.81 -0.45 -3.55
CA HIS A 300 19.94 -1.16 -2.59
C HIS A 300 19.62 -2.62 -2.95
N PHE A 301 20.52 -3.31 -3.64
CA PHE A 301 20.49 -4.75 -3.80
C PHE A 301 21.41 -5.43 -2.78
N ALA A 302 20.90 -6.47 -2.13
CA ALA A 302 21.69 -7.39 -1.32
C ALA A 302 21.55 -8.82 -1.85
N ILE A 303 22.59 -9.61 -1.67
CA ILE A 303 22.67 -11.00 -2.13
C ILE A 303 23.14 -11.88 -0.96
N GLN A 304 22.50 -13.03 -0.78
CA GLN A 304 22.84 -13.97 0.27
C GLN A 304 23.81 -15.04 -0.24
N GLY A 305 24.91 -15.25 0.49
CA GLY A 305 25.89 -16.30 0.23
C GLY A 305 25.40 -17.70 0.58
N ALA A 306 26.22 -18.69 0.26
CA ALA A 306 25.96 -20.08 0.66
C ALA A 306 26.04 -20.30 2.19
N ASP A 307 26.74 -19.40 2.88
CA ASP A 307 26.91 -19.29 4.33
C ASP A 307 25.74 -18.58 5.05
N ASP A 308 24.66 -18.32 4.32
CA ASP A 308 23.46 -17.62 4.79
C ASP A 308 23.71 -16.17 5.23
N GLN A 309 24.88 -15.59 4.93
CA GLN A 309 25.20 -14.19 5.19
C GLN A 309 24.72 -13.29 4.06
N TRP A 310 24.15 -12.14 4.43
CA TRP A 310 23.74 -11.11 3.48
C TRP A 310 24.89 -10.16 3.19
N HIS A 311 25.05 -9.79 1.91
CA HIS A 311 26.03 -8.80 1.48
C HIS A 311 25.41 -7.79 0.52
N TRP A 312 25.84 -6.54 0.60
CA TRP A 312 25.56 -5.57 -0.46
C TRP A 312 26.12 -6.08 -1.80
N ALA A 313 25.35 -5.88 -2.86
CA ALA A 313 25.57 -6.47 -4.17
C ALA A 313 25.61 -5.41 -5.26
N ASN A 314 26.36 -5.71 -6.32
CA ASN A 314 26.24 -5.01 -7.59
C ASN A 314 24.97 -5.47 -8.30
N ALA A 315 24.32 -4.56 -9.02
CA ALA A 315 23.19 -4.89 -9.87
C ALA A 315 23.20 -4.05 -11.15
N LYS A 316 22.74 -4.65 -12.24
CA LYS A 316 22.58 -3.97 -13.54
C LYS A 316 21.29 -4.41 -14.24
N ILE A 317 20.71 -3.49 -15.00
CA ILE A 317 19.58 -3.79 -15.88
C ILE A 317 20.10 -4.57 -17.09
N ASP A 318 19.39 -5.63 -17.46
CA ASP A 318 19.62 -6.44 -18.66
C ASP A 318 18.27 -6.76 -19.30
N GLY A 319 17.90 -5.97 -20.31
CA GLY A 319 16.55 -5.96 -20.89
C GLY A 319 15.48 -5.58 -19.86
N GLU A 320 14.52 -6.47 -19.65
CA GLU A 320 13.44 -6.33 -18.65
C GLU A 320 13.78 -7.01 -17.31
N THR A 321 15.04 -7.45 -17.15
CA THR A 321 15.52 -8.15 -15.95
C THR A 321 16.62 -7.36 -15.25
N VAL A 322 16.95 -7.76 -14.02
CA VAL A 322 18.11 -7.25 -13.29
C VAL A 322 19.04 -8.40 -12.94
N VAL A 323 20.33 -8.27 -13.23
CA VAL A 323 21.37 -9.23 -12.83
C VAL A 323 22.07 -8.70 -11.59
N VAL A 324 22.13 -9.51 -10.54
CA VAL A 324 22.69 -9.19 -9.22
C VAL A 324 23.88 -10.10 -8.92
N TRP A 325 24.99 -9.53 -8.44
CA TRP A 325 26.20 -10.29 -8.13
C TRP A 325 27.07 -9.60 -7.06
N LYS A 326 28.04 -10.33 -6.52
CA LYS A 326 29.09 -9.79 -5.66
C LYS A 326 30.41 -10.44 -6.03
N GLU A 327 31.46 -9.63 -6.25
CA GLU A 327 32.79 -10.15 -6.55
C GLU A 327 33.27 -11.11 -5.46
N GLY A 328 33.77 -12.28 -5.87
CA GLY A 328 34.24 -13.33 -4.97
C GLY A 328 33.14 -14.18 -4.30
N LEU A 329 31.86 -13.82 -4.40
CA LEU A 329 30.78 -14.63 -3.84
C LEU A 329 30.40 -15.76 -4.81
N LYS A 330 30.42 -17.00 -4.33
CA LYS A 330 30.08 -18.20 -5.12
C LYS A 330 28.73 -18.76 -4.70
N ASN A 331 28.00 -19.34 -5.66
CA ASN A 331 26.72 -20.04 -5.45
C ASN A 331 25.69 -19.25 -4.60
N PRO A 332 25.32 -18.02 -5.00
CA PRO A 332 24.38 -17.21 -4.23
C PRO A 332 23.00 -17.88 -4.06
N LYS A 333 22.32 -17.60 -2.95
CA LYS A 333 21.03 -18.20 -2.61
C LYS A 333 19.84 -17.30 -2.93
N HIS A 334 19.82 -16.10 -2.37
CA HIS A 334 18.67 -15.18 -2.41
C HIS A 334 19.09 -13.73 -2.66
N VAL A 335 18.14 -12.89 -3.05
CA VAL A 335 18.32 -11.45 -3.31
C VAL A 335 17.27 -10.64 -2.54
N ARG A 336 17.67 -9.46 -2.08
CA ARG A 336 16.80 -8.41 -1.53
C ARG A 336 16.97 -7.12 -2.32
N PHE A 337 15.88 -6.39 -2.49
CA PHE A 337 15.89 -5.05 -3.06
C PHE A 337 15.10 -4.10 -2.17
N GLY A 338 15.73 -3.00 -1.73
CA GLY A 338 15.08 -1.96 -0.93
C GLY A 338 14.50 -2.46 0.40
N TYR A 339 15.04 -3.54 0.97
CA TYR A 339 14.52 -4.23 2.15
C TYR A 339 14.83 -3.52 3.49
N GLU A 340 15.01 -2.20 3.43
CA GLU A 340 15.41 -1.32 4.53
C GLU A 340 14.25 -0.39 4.91
N SER A 341 14.26 0.24 6.10
CA SER A 341 13.32 1.34 6.38
C SER A 341 13.49 2.52 5.42
N ASN A 342 14.73 2.87 5.06
CA ASN A 342 15.02 3.97 4.14
C ASN A 342 16.13 3.63 3.12
N PRO A 343 15.76 3.08 1.95
CA PRO A 343 16.69 2.91 0.84
C PRO A 343 16.90 4.25 0.10
N ALA A 344 17.70 5.15 0.67
CA ALA A 344 17.77 6.56 0.27
C ALA A 344 18.18 6.84 -1.18
N THR A 345 18.92 5.94 -1.84
CA THR A 345 19.33 6.05 -3.25
C THR A 345 18.61 5.05 -4.15
N ILE A 346 17.41 4.60 -3.76
CA ILE A 346 16.61 3.66 -4.56
C ILE A 346 16.30 4.24 -5.94
N ASN A 347 16.68 3.49 -6.97
CA ASN A 347 16.75 4.05 -8.32
C ASN A 347 16.23 3.13 -9.43
N LEU A 348 15.55 2.00 -9.13
CA LEU A 348 14.95 1.15 -10.15
C LEU A 348 13.51 1.57 -10.46
N TYR A 349 13.24 1.92 -11.72
CA TYR A 349 11.92 2.28 -12.23
C TYR A 349 11.63 1.55 -13.55
N ASN A 350 10.38 1.55 -13.98
CA ASN A 350 10.09 1.41 -15.41
C ASN A 350 10.23 2.76 -16.13
N LYS A 351 10.26 2.75 -17.47
CA LYS A 351 10.36 3.95 -18.31
C LYS A 351 9.21 4.94 -18.13
N GLU A 352 8.06 4.50 -17.63
CA GLU A 352 6.93 5.35 -17.28
C GLU A 352 7.10 6.09 -15.95
N GLY A 353 8.22 5.86 -15.25
CA GLY A 353 8.59 6.58 -14.03
C GLY A 353 7.89 6.07 -12.78
N ILE A 354 7.45 4.80 -12.77
CA ILE A 354 6.88 4.15 -11.58
C ILE A 354 7.97 3.27 -10.94
N PRO A 355 8.29 3.46 -9.64
CA PRO A 355 9.37 2.75 -8.98
C PRO A 355 9.07 1.26 -8.83
N ALA A 356 10.12 0.46 -8.84
CA ALA A 356 10.04 -0.95 -8.46
C ALA A 356 9.68 -1.09 -6.98
N SER A 357 8.86 -2.09 -6.69
CA SER A 357 8.51 -2.43 -5.31
C SER A 357 9.66 -3.16 -4.62
N PRO A 358 10.00 -2.83 -3.36
CA PRO A 358 10.90 -3.64 -2.55
C PRO A 358 10.46 -5.10 -2.47
N PHE A 359 11.42 -6.03 -2.43
CA PHE A 359 11.15 -7.46 -2.35
C PHE A 359 12.27 -8.25 -1.66
N THR A 360 11.95 -9.49 -1.31
CA THR A 360 12.92 -10.53 -0.96
C THR A 360 12.59 -11.83 -1.71
N THR A 361 13.59 -12.67 -1.95
CA THR A 361 13.43 -13.97 -2.64
C THR A 361 13.58 -15.17 -1.71
N ASP A 362 13.69 -14.97 -0.40
CA ASP A 362 13.73 -16.02 0.63
C ASP A 362 12.37 -16.32 1.27
#